data_AF-A0A1W5CAE7-F1
#
_entry.id   AF-A0A1W5CAE7-F1
#
_cell.length_a   1.000
_cell.length_b   1.000
_cell.length_c   1.000
_cell.angle_alpha   90.00
_cell.angle_beta   90.00
_cell.angle_gamma   90.00
#
_symmetry.space_group_name_H-M   'P 1'
#
loop_
_entity.id
_entity.type
_entity.pdbx_description
1 polymer ?
#
loop_
_entity_poly.entity_id
_entity_poly.type
_entity_poly.pdbx_seq_one_letter_code
_entity_poly.pdbx_strand_id
1 'polypeptide(L)'
;MAFYPKKRASRHQGRVKAFPKDDASKPVHLTAFLAYKAGMTHIVREADRPGSKINKKEVVEAVTILETPPLVVVGAVGYIETPFGPRALCNVWAQHLSEECRRRFYKNCPSITARGFYHRLVI
;
A
#
# COMPACT_ATOMS: atom_id res chain seq x y z
N MET A 1 27.22 -7.20 1.03
CA MET A 1 26.49 -7.66 2.24
C MET A 1 25.09 -7.05 2.43
N ALA A 2 24.62 -6.12 1.58
CA ALA A 2 23.39 -5.35 1.82
C ALA A 2 22.06 -6.14 1.94
N PHE A 3 22.00 -7.39 1.44
CA PHE A 3 20.80 -8.25 1.49
C PHE A 3 20.91 -9.40 2.50
N TYR A 4 21.88 -9.35 3.40
CA TYR A 4 21.98 -10.27 4.54
C TYR A 4 21.32 -9.65 5.79
N PRO A 5 20.70 -10.46 6.65
CA PRO A 5 20.56 -11.93 6.58
C PRO A 5 19.43 -12.38 5.62
N LYS A 6 19.67 -13.46 4.87
CA LYS A 6 18.69 -14.12 3.96
C LYS A 6 17.65 -14.94 4.74
N LYS A 7 16.99 -14.32 5.73
CA LYS A 7 15.89 -14.92 6.50
C LYS A 7 14.55 -14.61 5.84
N ARG A 8 13.52 -15.42 6.17
CA ARG A 8 12.14 -15.15 5.73
C ARG A 8 11.69 -13.77 6.23
N ALA A 9 10.96 -13.05 5.39
CA ALA A 9 10.34 -11.79 5.79
C ALA A 9 9.38 -12.02 6.97
N SER A 10 9.37 -11.09 7.92
CA SER A 10 8.50 -11.17 9.11
C SER A 10 7.03 -10.87 8.81
N ARG A 11 6.74 -10.25 7.66
CA ARG A 11 5.40 -9.84 7.25
C ARG A 11 5.14 -10.34 5.83
N HIS A 12 3.89 -10.68 5.54
CA HIS A 12 3.46 -11.10 4.21
C HIS A 12 3.29 -9.92 3.25
N GLN A 13 2.87 -8.76 3.75
CA GLN A 13 2.64 -7.55 2.96
C GLN A 13 3.93 -6.74 2.83
N GLY A 14 4.10 -6.11 1.66
CA GLY A 14 5.16 -5.14 1.42
C GLY A 14 5.05 -3.97 2.39
N ARG A 15 6.18 -3.52 2.94
CA ARG A 15 6.26 -2.35 3.82
C ARG A 15 7.03 -1.24 3.12
N VAL A 16 6.38 -0.11 2.88
CA VAL A 16 7.04 1.12 2.44
C VAL A 16 7.85 1.67 3.62
N LYS A 17 9.17 1.80 3.44
CA LYS A 17 10.08 2.33 4.47
C LYS A 17 10.30 3.84 4.36
N ALA A 18 10.15 4.38 3.15
CA ALA A 18 10.25 5.79 2.85
C ALA A 18 9.22 6.10 1.77
N PHE A 19 8.40 7.12 2.01
CA PHE A 19 7.50 7.66 1.00
C PHE A 19 8.25 8.65 0.09
N PRO A 20 7.68 9.01 -1.08
CA PRO A 20 8.20 10.10 -1.89
C PRO A 20 8.38 11.38 -1.07
N LYS A 21 9.32 12.23 -1.47
CA LYS A 21 9.51 13.54 -0.84
C LYS A 21 8.27 14.40 -1.05
N ASP A 22 7.87 15.10 -0.01
CA ASP A 22 6.69 15.97 -0.05
C ASP A 22 6.97 17.25 -0.86
N ASP A 23 5.94 17.72 -1.56
CA ASP A 23 5.97 18.92 -2.39
C ASP A 23 4.67 19.69 -2.17
N ALA A 24 4.75 20.71 -1.32
CA ALA A 24 3.60 21.51 -0.90
C ALA A 24 2.94 22.33 -2.03
N SER A 25 3.59 22.43 -3.21
CA SER A 25 3.00 23.11 -4.36
C SER A 25 1.89 22.30 -5.04
N LYS A 26 1.89 20.98 -4.85
CA LYS A 26 0.96 20.06 -5.50
C LYS A 26 -0.25 19.78 -4.61
N PRO A 27 -1.40 19.43 -5.20
CA PRO A 27 -2.55 18.99 -4.43
C PRO A 27 -2.24 17.69 -3.67
N VAL A 28 -2.95 17.52 -2.54
CA VAL A 28 -2.86 16.32 -1.70
C VAL A 28 -3.25 15.10 -2.52
N HIS A 29 -2.37 14.09 -2.55
CA HIS A 29 -2.58 12.84 -3.28
C HIS A 29 -2.11 11.64 -2.45
N LEU A 30 -2.67 10.47 -2.74
CA LEU A 30 -2.24 9.22 -2.10
C LEU A 30 -0.92 8.75 -2.72
N THR A 31 0.00 8.29 -1.89
CA THR A 31 1.36 7.92 -2.30
C THR A 31 1.52 6.44 -2.67
N ALA A 32 0.60 5.58 -2.24
CA ALA A 32 0.69 4.15 -2.41
C ALA A 32 -0.69 3.51 -2.56
N PHE A 33 -0.74 2.38 -3.27
CA PHE A 33 -1.93 1.58 -3.48
C PHE A 33 -1.61 0.09 -3.28
N LEU A 34 -2.58 -0.70 -2.85
CA LEU A 34 -2.45 -2.15 -2.69
C LEU A 34 -2.98 -2.86 -3.93
N ALA A 35 -2.18 -3.77 -4.47
CA ALA A 35 -2.55 -4.56 -5.63
C ALA A 35 -2.21 -6.04 -5.44
N TYR A 36 -2.93 -6.90 -6.13
CA TYR A 36 -2.75 -8.35 -6.13
C TYR A 36 -2.23 -8.81 -7.50
N LYS A 37 -1.24 -9.71 -7.51
CA LYS A 37 -0.68 -10.23 -8.76
C LYS A 37 -1.66 -11.22 -9.39
N ALA A 38 -2.22 -10.88 -10.56
CA ALA A 38 -3.17 -11.72 -11.28
C ALA A 38 -2.49 -12.60 -12.33
N GLY A 39 -1.43 -12.11 -12.99
CA GLY A 39 -0.74 -12.86 -14.04
C GLY A 39 0.32 -12.06 -14.78
N MET A 40 0.86 -12.63 -15.85
CA MET A 40 1.79 -11.95 -16.76
C MET A 40 1.40 -12.26 -18.21
N THR A 41 1.49 -11.25 -19.06
CA THR A 41 1.23 -11.34 -20.50
C THR A 41 2.30 -10.57 -21.27
N HIS A 42 2.25 -10.58 -22.59
CA HIS A 42 3.10 -9.74 -23.43
C HIS A 42 2.24 -8.74 -24.20
N ILE A 43 2.78 -7.54 -24.44
CA ILE A 43 2.17 -6.54 -25.30
C ILE A 43 3.09 -6.28 -26.48
N VAL A 44 2.48 -5.96 -27.63
CA VAL A 44 3.18 -5.36 -28.76
C VAL A 44 2.95 -3.86 -28.69
N ARG A 45 4.03 -3.08 -28.65
CA ARG A 45 3.93 -1.62 -28.75
C ARG A 45 4.98 -1.06 -29.70
N GLU A 46 4.65 0.06 -30.33
CA GLU A 46 5.63 0.83 -31.09
C GLU A 46 6.56 1.56 -30.11
N ALA A 47 7.87 1.42 -30.30
CA ALA A 47 8.85 2.12 -29.48
C ALA A 47 9.16 3.50 -30.07
N ASP A 48 8.66 4.57 -29.43
CA ASP A 48 9.08 5.95 -29.70
C ASP A 48 10.23 6.35 -28.76
N ARG A 49 11.45 6.08 -29.21
CA ARG A 49 12.70 6.40 -28.49
C ARG A 49 13.73 6.91 -29.49
N PRO A 50 13.76 8.22 -29.77
CA PRO A 50 14.73 8.83 -30.68
C PRO A 50 16.17 8.45 -30.30
N GLY A 51 16.96 7.98 -31.27
CA GLY A 51 18.34 7.53 -31.04
C GLY A 51 18.51 6.03 -30.71
N SER A 52 17.42 5.29 -30.49
CA SER A 52 17.47 3.84 -30.35
C SER A 52 17.42 3.13 -31.72
N LYS A 53 18.14 2.01 -31.86
CA LYS A 53 18.03 1.12 -33.05
C LYS A 53 16.63 0.52 -33.26
N ILE A 54 15.80 0.62 -32.22
CA ILE A 54 14.46 0.05 -32.12
C ILE A 54 13.39 1.15 -32.34
N ASN A 55 13.79 2.37 -32.68
CA ASN A 55 12.86 3.47 -32.90
C ASN A 55 11.90 3.17 -34.06
N LYS A 56 10.60 3.42 -33.85
CA LYS A 56 9.50 3.16 -34.81
C LYS A 56 9.38 1.69 -35.26
N LYS A 57 9.79 0.76 -34.38
CA LYS A 57 9.59 -0.67 -34.58
C LYS A 57 8.70 -1.22 -33.48
N GLU A 58 7.98 -2.29 -33.82
CA GLU A 58 7.19 -3.05 -32.88
C GLU A 58 8.11 -3.86 -31.95
N VAL A 59 7.86 -3.76 -30.65
CA VAL A 59 8.58 -4.51 -29.62
C VAL A 59 7.59 -5.29 -28.79
N VAL A 60 7.93 -6.55 -28.54
CA VAL A 60 7.20 -7.41 -27.61
C VAL A 60 7.79 -7.22 -26.21
N GLU A 61 7.02 -6.64 -25.29
CA GLU A 61 7.43 -6.43 -23.90
C GLU A 61 6.56 -7.25 -22.94
N ALA A 62 7.19 -7.85 -21.93
CA ALA A 62 6.49 -8.58 -20.87
C ALA A 62 5.85 -7.60 -19.88
N VAL A 63 4.58 -7.83 -19.54
CA VAL A 63 3.79 -7.01 -18.62
C VAL A 63 3.21 -7.89 -17.51
N THR A 64 3.16 -7.35 -16.30
CA THR A 64 2.48 -8.01 -15.16
C THR A 64 1.14 -7.35 -14.92
N ILE A 65 0.08 -8.15 -14.84
CA ILE A 65 -1.28 -7.69 -14.54
C ILE A 65 -1.45 -7.67 -13.02
N LEU A 66 -1.84 -6.52 -12.50
CA LEU A 66 -2.10 -6.29 -11.09
C LEU A 66 -3.58 -5.90 -10.89
N GLU A 67 -4.33 -6.74 -10.16
CA GLU A 67 -5.70 -6.45 -9.78
C GLU A 67 -5.72 -5.46 -8.60
N THR A 68 -6.52 -4.41 -8.73
CA THR A 68 -6.56 -3.28 -7.80
C THR A 68 -8.00 -3.01 -7.36
N PRO A 69 -8.54 -3.81 -6.42
CA PRO A 69 -9.86 -3.53 -5.89
C PRO A 69 -9.87 -2.16 -5.18
N PRO A 70 -11.00 -1.44 -5.17
CA PRO A 70 -11.12 -0.14 -4.50
C PRO A 70 -10.75 -0.23 -3.01
N LEU A 71 -9.97 0.74 -2.53
CA LEU A 71 -9.58 0.82 -1.13
C LEU A 71 -10.59 1.63 -0.31
N VAL A 72 -10.95 1.11 0.86
CA VAL A 72 -11.77 1.82 1.85
C VAL A 72 -10.84 2.43 2.91
N VAL A 73 -10.87 3.76 3.03
CA VAL A 73 -10.10 4.49 4.05
C VAL A 73 -10.86 4.43 5.38
N VAL A 74 -10.20 3.91 6.42
CA VAL A 74 -10.81 3.66 7.73
C VAL A 74 -10.39 4.64 8.82
N GLY A 75 -9.37 5.45 8.55
CA GLY A 75 -8.83 6.39 9.53
C GLY A 75 -7.62 7.15 9.01
N ALA A 76 -7.17 8.09 9.81
CA ALA A 76 -6.00 8.93 9.56
C ALA A 76 -5.04 8.89 10.75
N VAL A 77 -3.74 9.00 10.47
CA VAL A 77 -2.68 9.01 11.49
C VAL A 77 -1.85 10.28 11.33
N GLY A 78 -1.76 11.06 12.41
CA GLY A 78 -0.86 12.21 12.47
C GLY A 78 0.51 11.81 13.01
N TYR A 79 1.57 12.28 12.37
CA TYR A 79 2.95 12.09 12.84
C TYR A 79 3.54 13.42 13.34
N ILE A 80 4.35 13.35 14.39
CA ILE A 80 5.14 14.47 14.91
C ILE A 80 6.61 14.11 14.80
N GLU A 81 7.42 15.09 14.39
CA GLU A 81 8.87 14.98 14.41
C GLU A 81 9.38 15.10 15.84
N THR A 82 10.08 14.08 16.31
CA THR A 82 10.78 14.07 17.60
C THR A 82 12.28 13.91 17.34
N PRO A 83 13.17 14.29 18.28
CA PRO A 83 14.61 14.09 18.10
C PRO A 83 15.01 12.62 17.86
N PHE A 84 14.14 11.66 18.20
CA PHE A 84 14.34 10.23 17.96
C PHE A 84 13.64 9.70 16.70
N GLY A 85 13.11 10.60 15.85
CA GLY A 85 12.39 10.30 14.63
C GLY A 85 10.88 10.57 14.71
N PRO A 86 10.12 10.26 13.65
CA PRO A 86 8.70 10.52 13.61
C PRO A 86 7.93 9.56 14.53
N ARG A 87 7.10 10.12 15.40
CA ARG A 87 6.21 9.38 16.31
C ARG A 87 4.76 9.61 15.93
N ALA A 88 3.95 8.56 15.97
CA ALA A 88 2.49 8.70 15.79
C ALA A 88 1.91 9.45 17.00
N LEU A 89 1.19 10.55 16.74
CA LEU A 89 0.54 11.34 17.77
C LEU A 89 -0.81 10.74 18.15
N CYS A 90 -1.69 10.58 17.15
CA CYS A 90 -3.03 10.06 17.34
C CYS A 90 -3.53 9.35 16.08
N ASN A 91 -4.43 8.40 16.29
CA ASN A 91 -5.12 7.67 15.24
C ASN A 91 -6.62 8.02 15.32
N VAL A 92 -7.15 8.65 14.27
CA VAL A 92 -8.58 8.97 14.16
C VAL A 92 -9.24 7.89 13.30
N TRP A 93 -10.31 7.29 13.81
CA TRP A 93 -11.04 6.20 13.13
C TRP A 93 -12.40 6.68 12.62
N ALA A 94 -12.86 6.06 11.53
CA ALA A 94 -14.23 6.23 11.05
C ALA A 94 -15.25 5.65 12.06
N GLN A 95 -16.44 6.26 12.12
CA GLN A 95 -17.51 5.81 13.01
C GLN A 95 -18.05 4.43 12.63
N HIS A 96 -18.15 4.16 11.32
CA HIS A 96 -18.67 2.90 10.79
C HIS A 96 -17.52 2.12 10.14
N LEU A 97 -17.23 0.95 10.70
CA LEU A 97 -16.15 0.08 10.25
C LEU A 97 -16.74 -1.21 9.66
N SER A 98 -16.30 -1.57 8.45
CA SER A 98 -16.74 -2.81 7.80
C SER A 98 -16.31 -4.06 8.56
N GLU A 99 -17.08 -5.12 8.45
CA GLU A 99 -16.79 -6.40 9.12
C GLU A 99 -15.44 -7.00 8.68
N GLU A 100 -15.10 -6.84 7.41
CA GLU A 100 -13.83 -7.26 6.82
C GLU A 100 -12.63 -6.55 7.47
N CYS A 101 -12.77 -5.26 7.78
CA CYS A 101 -11.73 -4.53 8.51
C CYS A 101 -11.60 -5.05 9.95
N ARG A 102 -12.73 -5.32 10.62
CA ARG A 102 -12.75 -5.87 11.99
C ARG A 102 -12.11 -7.25 12.08
N ARG A 103 -12.23 -8.07 11.03
CA ARG A 103 -11.59 -9.40 10.94
C ARG A 103 -10.07 -9.33 11.15
N ARG A 104 -9.41 -8.23 10.77
CA ARG A 104 -7.95 -8.08 10.94
C ARG A 104 -7.50 -8.15 12.41
N PHE A 105 -8.38 -7.86 13.36
CA PHE A 105 -8.06 -7.88 14.79
C PHE A 105 -8.14 -9.28 15.42
N TYR A 106 -8.76 -10.26 14.75
CA TYR A 106 -9.03 -11.59 15.32
C TYR A 106 -8.34 -12.70 14.52
N LYS A 107 -7.86 -13.75 15.22
CA LYS A 107 -7.21 -14.91 14.59
C LYS A 107 -8.21 -15.98 14.12
N ASN A 108 -9.25 -16.26 14.91
CA ASN A 108 -10.33 -17.19 14.58
C ASN A 108 -11.68 -16.45 14.61
N CYS A 109 -12.59 -16.72 13.67
CA CYS A 109 -13.85 -15.99 13.56
C CYS A 109 -15.02 -16.94 13.20
N PRO A 110 -15.92 -17.31 14.15
CA PRO A 110 -17.07 -18.17 13.85
C PRO A 110 -18.35 -17.39 13.46
N SER A 111 -18.54 -16.17 13.95
CA SER A 111 -19.64 -15.23 13.64
C SER A 111 -19.51 -14.06 14.62
N ILE A 112 -19.54 -12.83 14.13
CA ILE A 112 -19.21 -11.66 14.96
C ILE A 112 -20.42 -11.23 15.78
N THR A 113 -20.58 -11.81 16.96
CA THR A 113 -21.33 -11.16 18.06
C THR A 113 -20.32 -10.41 18.94
N ALA A 114 -19.66 -9.37 18.42
CA ALA A 114 -18.58 -8.68 19.13
C ALA A 114 -18.86 -7.19 19.38
N ARG A 115 -19.04 -6.85 20.65
CA ARG A 115 -19.31 -5.53 21.24
C ARG A 115 -18.14 -4.53 21.22
N GLY A 116 -17.02 -4.81 20.56
CA GLY A 116 -15.84 -3.95 20.59
C GLY A 116 -15.81 -2.99 19.41
N PHE A 117 -16.42 -1.80 19.55
CA PHE A 117 -16.13 -0.54 18.82
C PHE A 117 -17.04 0.62 19.30
N TYR A 118 -17.86 0.42 20.34
CA TYR A 118 -18.62 1.50 20.96
C TYR A 118 -17.79 2.15 22.06
N HIS A 119 -17.43 3.41 21.83
CA HIS A 119 -16.88 4.35 22.80
C HIS A 119 -15.58 3.93 23.51
N ARG A 120 -14.52 4.69 23.18
CA ARG A 120 -13.33 4.89 24.03
C ARG A 120 -12.30 3.76 23.99
N LEU A 121 -11.44 3.80 22.99
CA LEU A 121 -10.08 3.26 23.14
C LEU A 121 -9.09 4.26 22.54
N VAL A 122 -8.48 5.04 23.44
CA VAL A 122 -7.15 5.61 23.25
C VAL A 122 -6.21 4.41 23.26
N ILE A 123 -5.51 4.18 22.16
CA ILE A 123 -4.26 3.39 22.15
C ILE A 123 -3.13 4.40 22.11
#